data_AF-A0A6J4X411-F1
#
_entry.id   AF-A0A6J4X411-F1
#
_cell.length_a   1.000
_cell.length_b   1.000
_cell.length_c   1.000
_cell.angle_alpha   90.00
_cell.angle_beta   90.00
_cell.angle_gamma   90.00
#
_symmetry.space_group_name_H-M   'P 1'
#
loop_
_entity.id
_entity.type
_entity.pdbx_description
1 polymer ?
#
loop_
_entity_poly.entity_id
_entity_poly.type
_entity_poly.pdbx_seq_one_letter_code
_entity_poly.pdbx_strand_id
1 'polypeptide(L)'
;MVIRGYFMKHTETYEEIKPLIDLCKAGKLFEVQEWIASGKPVNPPPSNSGYKRKSPLEIAMDLGFHSLIKVLLDGGANIDESRYWPLDHALYKRRLDLVKLLVDHGADIHSVSMSSVFETWQPDIMNWFIEQGADVETDNPLAYALCNRIRTALGVFKNYRDRFPSFQEQVNIALRYHCIKGNLKWVSLTLWAGADPYAKGPDSWHEDPDTENDQNALELAAGYEHFEIFNLKKIRLDPTKPELKGILLEACHAKNSNFLEKLLKIGFKLGEYENSGTPLIQTLLTSMSWYFDFKHWDIWKTDRSNKRNMDNEESREKIKMIHILAKHGAKWNPTDRSEISEARRSLLKMKSDYTVEFIWIMSKYNACKPEDIEELIRTPSIRSLISQHSGSVAKMIEKMVS
;
A
#
# COMPACT_ATOMS: atom_id res chain seq x y z
N MET A 1 -14.32 -43.74 -8.22
CA MET A 1 -14.64 -43.98 -6.80
C MET A 1 -14.03 -45.30 -6.37
N VAL A 2 -12.77 -45.28 -5.91
CA VAL A 2 -12.15 -46.39 -5.14
C VAL A 2 -11.36 -45.70 -4.03
N ILE A 3 -11.99 -45.59 -2.87
CA ILE A 3 -11.37 -45.18 -1.62
C ILE A 3 -10.45 -46.34 -1.22
N ARG A 4 -9.15 -46.26 -1.51
CA ARG A 4 -8.16 -47.10 -0.82
C ARG A 4 -7.92 -46.46 0.55
N GLY A 5 -8.80 -46.78 1.49
CA GLY A 5 -8.56 -46.57 2.90
C GLY A 5 -7.44 -47.48 3.38
N TYR A 6 -6.19 -47.09 3.16
CA TYR A 6 -5.11 -47.53 4.03
C TYR A 6 -5.36 -46.86 5.37
N PHE A 7 -5.82 -47.62 6.36
CA PHE A 7 -5.81 -47.18 7.75
C PHE A 7 -4.40 -46.67 8.06
N MET A 8 -4.24 -45.38 8.34
CA MET A 8 -2.98 -44.82 8.82
C MET A 8 -2.62 -45.57 10.10
N LYS A 9 -1.62 -46.45 10.03
CA LYS A 9 -1.20 -47.25 11.17
C LYS A 9 -0.33 -46.38 12.06
N HIS A 10 -0.86 -46.02 13.22
CA HIS A 10 -0.12 -45.38 14.30
C HIS A 10 0.41 -46.44 15.26
N THR A 11 1.56 -46.21 15.86
CA THR A 11 1.97 -46.95 17.06
C THR A 11 1.15 -46.51 18.27
N GLU A 12 1.05 -47.37 19.28
CA GLU A 12 0.37 -47.03 20.54
C GLU A 12 1.28 -46.15 21.42
N THR A 13 2.57 -46.45 21.40
CA THR A 13 3.59 -45.72 22.16
C THR A 13 4.70 -45.18 21.26
N TYR A 14 5.45 -44.20 21.76
CA TYR A 14 6.61 -43.68 21.01
C TYR A 14 7.81 -44.64 21.03
N GLU A 15 7.95 -45.50 22.05
CA GLU A 15 9.07 -46.45 22.10
C GLU A 15 8.95 -47.50 20.98
N GLU A 16 7.73 -47.82 20.52
CA GLU A 16 7.51 -48.70 19.37
C GLU A 16 8.00 -48.11 18.04
N ILE A 17 7.89 -46.79 17.83
CA ILE A 17 8.29 -46.13 16.58
C ILE A 17 9.75 -45.67 16.59
N LYS A 18 10.37 -45.59 17.77
CA LYS A 18 11.75 -45.13 17.96
C LYS A 18 12.79 -45.89 17.12
N PRO A 19 12.73 -47.22 16.95
CA PRO A 19 13.64 -47.93 16.07
C PRO A 19 13.57 -47.42 14.62
N LEU A 20 12.36 -47.22 14.08
CA LEU A 20 12.18 -46.67 12.73
C LEU A 20 12.75 -45.26 12.63
N ILE A 21 12.54 -44.43 13.64
CA ILE A 21 13.10 -43.08 13.73
C ILE A 21 14.64 -43.12 13.66
N ASP A 22 15.28 -44.02 14.39
CA ASP A 22 16.74 -44.13 14.41
C ASP A 22 17.29 -44.69 13.08
N LEU A 23 16.57 -45.62 12.44
CA LEU A 23 16.86 -46.05 11.06
C LEU A 23 16.79 -44.88 10.06
N CYS A 24 15.78 -44.02 10.19
CA CYS A 24 15.62 -42.83 9.35
C CYS A 24 16.76 -41.83 9.58
N LYS A 25 17.13 -41.55 10.83
CA LYS A 25 18.28 -40.68 11.17
C LYS A 25 19.60 -41.22 10.61
N ALA A 26 19.78 -42.53 10.64
CA ALA A 26 20.96 -43.21 10.11
C ALA A 26 20.95 -43.37 8.58
N GLY A 27 19.85 -43.01 7.91
CA GLY A 27 19.71 -43.14 6.45
C GLY A 27 19.66 -44.58 5.94
N LYS A 28 19.25 -45.54 6.78
CA LYS A 28 19.23 -46.98 6.47
C LYS A 28 18.03 -47.37 5.61
N LEU A 29 18.03 -46.94 4.34
CA LEU A 29 16.88 -47.07 3.43
C LEU A 29 16.35 -48.52 3.29
N PHE A 30 17.23 -49.51 3.14
CA PHE A 30 16.82 -50.91 3.00
C PHE A 30 16.14 -51.45 4.27
N GLU A 31 16.68 -51.12 5.45
CA GLU A 31 16.10 -51.53 6.74
C GLU A 31 14.74 -50.86 6.98
N VAL A 32 14.56 -49.62 6.48
CA VAL A 32 13.26 -48.93 6.48
C VAL A 32 12.26 -49.61 5.54
N GLN A 33 12.69 -50.04 4.36
CA GLN A 33 11.84 -50.80 3.43
C GLN A 33 11.40 -52.14 4.02
N GLU A 34 12.31 -52.87 4.68
CA GLU A 34 11.99 -54.12 5.39
C GLU A 34 11.00 -53.89 6.54
N TRP A 35 11.17 -52.80 7.32
CA TRP A 35 10.22 -52.41 8.36
C TRP A 35 8.81 -52.25 7.79
N ILE A 36 8.67 -51.53 6.69
CA ILE A 36 7.38 -51.29 6.02
C ILE A 36 6.82 -52.58 5.41
N ALA A 37 7.66 -53.39 4.75
CA ALA A 37 7.27 -54.66 4.14
C ALA A 37 6.76 -55.66 5.20
N SER A 38 7.27 -55.60 6.44
CA SER A 38 6.77 -56.40 7.56
C SER A 38 5.41 -55.93 8.11
N GLY A 39 4.82 -54.88 7.53
CA GLY A 39 3.49 -54.37 7.88
C GLY A 39 3.44 -53.56 9.18
N LYS A 40 4.61 -53.21 9.74
CA LYS A 40 4.74 -52.41 10.96
C LYS A 40 4.27 -50.97 10.74
N PRO A 41 3.78 -50.28 11.80
CA PRO A 41 3.36 -48.88 11.70
C PRO A 41 4.51 -47.94 11.31
N VAL A 42 4.18 -46.89 10.57
CA VAL A 42 5.12 -45.83 10.14
C VAL A 42 4.84 -44.49 10.82
N ASN A 43 3.66 -44.35 11.45
CA ASN A 43 3.28 -43.12 12.12
C ASN A 43 3.48 -43.24 13.63
N PRO A 44 4.04 -42.21 14.29
CA PRO A 44 4.04 -42.13 15.75
C PRO A 44 2.61 -42.06 16.31
N PRO A 45 2.41 -42.26 17.63
CA PRO A 45 1.09 -42.05 18.22
C PRO A 45 0.63 -40.60 18.01
N PRO A 46 -0.69 -40.36 17.92
CA PRO A 46 -1.23 -39.01 17.95
C PRO A 46 -0.79 -38.28 19.23
N SER A 47 -0.52 -36.98 19.12
CA SER A 47 0.08 -36.22 20.23
C SER A 47 -0.97 -35.86 21.28
N ASN A 48 -0.81 -36.35 22.51
CA ASN A 48 -1.65 -35.98 23.66
C ASN A 48 -0.97 -34.97 24.61
N SER A 49 0.25 -34.53 24.29
CA SER A 49 1.06 -33.66 25.15
C SER A 49 1.71 -32.52 24.36
N GLY A 50 1.93 -31.36 25.00
CA GLY A 50 2.53 -30.17 24.37
C GLY A 50 4.00 -30.33 23.91
N TYR A 51 4.63 -31.49 24.12
CA TYR A 51 5.98 -31.77 23.63
C TYR A 51 5.94 -32.46 22.26
N LYS A 52 6.38 -31.75 21.22
CA LYS A 52 6.44 -32.25 19.84
C LYS A 52 7.65 -33.18 19.64
N ARG A 53 7.40 -34.49 19.53
CA ARG A 53 8.40 -35.47 19.04
C ARG A 53 8.30 -35.60 17.52
N LYS A 54 9.45 -35.67 16.83
CA LYS A 54 9.50 -35.74 15.37
C LYS A 54 8.98 -37.07 14.84
N SER A 55 8.24 -37.05 13.74
CA SER A 55 7.82 -38.25 13.01
C SER A 55 8.97 -38.79 12.13
N PRO A 56 8.93 -40.07 11.70
CA PRO A 56 9.86 -40.58 10.70
C PRO A 56 9.88 -39.74 9.41
N LEU A 57 8.70 -39.29 8.96
CA LEU A 57 8.57 -38.42 7.78
C LEU A 57 9.22 -37.05 8.01
N GLU A 58 9.00 -36.40 9.14
CA GLU A 58 9.64 -35.13 9.51
C GLU A 58 11.18 -35.26 9.49
N ILE A 59 11.72 -36.37 10.01
CA ILE A 59 13.16 -36.63 9.97
C ILE A 59 13.66 -36.79 8.53
N ALA A 60 12.96 -37.56 7.70
CA ALA A 60 13.34 -37.75 6.30
C ALA A 60 13.30 -36.43 5.50
N MET A 61 12.30 -35.59 5.78
CA MET A 61 12.13 -34.26 5.20
C MET A 61 13.21 -33.27 5.66
N ASP A 62 13.65 -33.34 6.92
CA ASP A 62 14.76 -32.54 7.44
C ASP A 62 16.10 -32.93 6.81
N LEU A 63 16.33 -34.22 6.60
CA LEU A 63 17.50 -34.75 5.91
C LEU A 63 17.46 -34.49 4.39
N GLY A 64 16.27 -34.26 3.83
CA GLY A 64 16.07 -34.04 2.40
C GLY A 64 16.28 -35.30 1.54
N PHE A 65 16.16 -36.49 2.13
CA PHE A 65 16.40 -37.75 1.42
C PHE A 65 15.16 -38.17 0.64
N HIS A 66 15.07 -37.77 -0.62
CA HIS A 66 13.92 -38.01 -1.51
C HIS A 66 13.46 -39.48 -1.49
N SER A 67 14.37 -40.43 -1.65
CA SER A 67 14.04 -41.87 -1.64
C SER A 67 13.47 -42.35 -0.31
N LEU A 68 13.97 -41.81 0.82
CA LEU A 68 13.46 -42.17 2.14
C LEU A 68 12.07 -41.58 2.37
N ILE A 69 11.85 -40.32 1.97
CA ILE A 69 10.54 -39.66 2.01
C ILE A 69 9.54 -40.48 1.20
N LYS A 70 9.87 -40.83 -0.05
CA LYS A 70 9.02 -41.65 -0.91
C LYS A 70 8.67 -42.98 -0.27
N VAL A 71 9.66 -43.72 0.24
CA VAL A 71 9.43 -45.03 0.88
C VAL A 71 8.51 -44.90 2.10
N LEU A 72 8.65 -43.83 2.90
CA LEU A 72 7.78 -43.60 4.05
C LEU A 72 6.34 -43.26 3.61
N LEU A 73 6.17 -42.45 2.57
CA LEU A 73 4.86 -42.11 2.01
C LEU A 73 4.17 -43.34 1.39
N ASP A 74 4.91 -44.15 0.62
CA ASP A 74 4.45 -45.45 0.10
C ASP A 74 4.01 -46.38 1.24
N GLY A 75 4.65 -46.27 2.41
CA GLY A 75 4.32 -46.99 3.65
C GLY A 75 3.11 -46.43 4.42
N GLY A 76 2.46 -45.37 3.95
CA GLY A 76 1.31 -44.74 4.60
C GLY A 76 1.67 -43.73 5.69
N ALA A 77 2.82 -43.07 5.58
CA ALA A 77 3.16 -41.95 6.46
C ALA A 77 2.14 -40.81 6.32
N ASN A 78 1.79 -40.18 7.43
CA ASN A 78 0.81 -39.10 7.46
C ASN A 78 1.33 -37.86 6.73
N ILE A 79 0.74 -37.58 5.57
CA ILE A 79 1.08 -36.48 4.67
C ILE A 79 0.62 -35.11 5.21
N ASP A 80 -0.43 -35.09 6.03
CA ASP A 80 -1.03 -33.89 6.62
C ASP A 80 -0.70 -33.80 8.12
N GLU A 81 0.53 -34.20 8.48
CA GLU A 81 0.99 -34.13 9.86
C GLU A 81 1.03 -32.68 10.35
N SER A 82 -0.04 -32.28 11.05
CA SER A 82 -0.31 -30.91 11.48
C SER A 82 0.80 -30.31 12.35
N ARG A 83 1.60 -31.14 13.00
CA ARG A 83 2.74 -30.69 13.79
C ARG A 83 3.85 -30.09 12.92
N TYR A 84 4.07 -30.59 11.71
CA TYR A 84 5.22 -30.25 10.87
C TYR A 84 4.84 -29.59 9.54
N TRP A 85 3.63 -29.83 9.04
CA TRP A 85 3.14 -29.31 7.77
C TRP A 85 4.09 -29.62 6.59
N PRO A 86 4.13 -30.89 6.14
CA PRO A 86 5.14 -31.36 5.18
C PRO A 86 5.23 -30.53 3.89
N LEU A 87 4.10 -30.03 3.38
CA LEU A 87 4.07 -29.22 2.16
C LEU A 87 4.74 -27.83 2.38
N ASP A 88 4.46 -27.15 3.49
CA ASP A 88 5.15 -25.90 3.85
C ASP A 88 6.65 -26.12 4.03
N HIS A 89 7.07 -27.24 4.63
CA HIS A 89 8.50 -27.56 4.73
C HIS A 89 9.14 -27.74 3.35
N ALA A 90 8.46 -28.40 2.40
CA ALA A 90 8.94 -28.54 1.03
C ALA A 90 9.08 -27.17 0.32
N LEU A 91 8.14 -26.25 0.57
CA LEU A 91 8.22 -24.85 0.11
C LEU A 91 9.39 -24.11 0.74
N TYR A 92 9.56 -24.20 2.06
CA TYR A 92 10.68 -23.59 2.79
C TYR A 92 12.04 -24.10 2.27
N LYS A 93 12.14 -25.40 1.97
CA LYS A 93 13.32 -26.01 1.33
C LYS A 93 13.46 -25.68 -0.16
N ARG A 94 12.44 -25.06 -0.77
CA ARG A 94 12.39 -24.65 -2.19
C ARG A 94 12.60 -25.83 -3.15
N ARG A 95 12.03 -26.98 -2.79
CA ARG A 95 12.21 -28.23 -3.53
C ARG A 95 10.95 -28.63 -4.25
N LEU A 96 10.84 -28.25 -5.52
CA LEU A 96 9.72 -28.62 -6.38
C LEU A 96 9.54 -30.15 -6.49
N ASP A 97 10.64 -30.90 -6.45
CA ASP A 97 10.59 -32.36 -6.49
C ASP A 97 9.91 -32.96 -5.24
N LEU A 98 10.12 -32.34 -4.06
CA LEU A 98 9.43 -32.74 -2.83
C LEU A 98 7.97 -32.27 -2.83
N VAL A 99 7.70 -31.05 -3.29
CA VAL A 99 6.33 -30.54 -3.45
C VAL A 99 5.51 -31.51 -4.31
N LYS A 100 6.02 -31.87 -5.50
CA LYS A 100 5.38 -32.82 -6.41
C LYS A 100 5.19 -34.19 -5.75
N LEU A 101 6.23 -34.71 -5.10
CA LEU A 101 6.17 -35.99 -4.41
C LEU A 101 5.05 -36.01 -3.35
N LEU A 102 4.93 -34.96 -2.54
CA LEU A 102 3.90 -34.87 -1.49
C LEU A 102 2.49 -34.78 -2.10
N VAL A 103 2.30 -33.95 -3.12
CA VAL A 103 0.99 -33.80 -3.79
C VAL A 103 0.59 -35.07 -4.56
N ASP A 104 1.53 -35.76 -5.19
CA ASP A 104 1.30 -37.07 -5.83
C ASP A 104 0.84 -38.14 -4.82
N HIS A 105 1.16 -37.97 -3.53
CA HIS A 105 0.71 -38.83 -2.42
C HIS A 105 -0.52 -38.27 -1.68
N GLY A 106 -1.19 -37.26 -2.23
CA GLY A 106 -2.46 -36.75 -1.74
C GLY A 106 -2.38 -35.56 -0.80
N ALA A 107 -1.23 -34.88 -0.67
CA ALA A 107 -1.16 -33.60 0.02
C ALA A 107 -2.10 -32.58 -0.65
N ASP A 108 -2.94 -31.93 0.15
CA ASP A 108 -3.85 -30.90 -0.38
C ASP A 108 -3.06 -29.65 -0.77
N ILE A 109 -3.17 -29.25 -2.03
CA ILE A 109 -2.52 -28.04 -2.55
C ILE A 109 -3.07 -26.76 -1.90
N HIS A 110 -4.32 -26.79 -1.41
CA HIS A 110 -4.96 -25.68 -0.74
C HIS A 110 -4.63 -25.60 0.76
N SER A 111 -3.83 -26.54 1.29
CA SER A 111 -3.32 -26.49 2.67
C SER A 111 -2.25 -25.42 2.88
N VAL A 112 -1.74 -24.81 1.80
CA VAL A 112 -0.75 -23.73 1.82
C VAL A 112 -1.27 -22.53 1.04
N SER A 113 -0.98 -21.32 1.53
CA SER A 113 -1.36 -20.09 0.83
C SER A 113 -0.46 -19.82 -0.37
N MET A 114 -0.98 -19.17 -1.41
CA MET A 114 -0.15 -18.69 -2.53
C MET A 114 0.90 -17.66 -2.07
N SER A 115 0.66 -16.94 -0.97
CA SER A 115 1.67 -16.06 -0.35
C SER A 115 2.91 -16.85 0.10
N SER A 116 2.71 -17.99 0.80
CA SER A 116 3.80 -18.91 1.17
C SER A 116 4.54 -19.45 -0.05
N VAL A 117 3.80 -19.76 -1.13
CA VAL A 117 4.39 -20.22 -2.41
C VAL A 117 5.25 -19.12 -3.04
N PHE A 118 4.82 -17.86 -3.03
CA PHE A 118 5.61 -16.75 -3.53
C PHE A 118 6.89 -16.52 -2.69
N GLU A 119 6.86 -16.75 -1.38
CA GLU A 119 8.03 -16.65 -0.48
C GLU A 119 9.14 -17.67 -0.78
N THR A 120 8.90 -18.64 -1.66
CA THR A 120 9.96 -19.51 -2.17
C THR A 120 10.94 -18.79 -3.10
N TRP A 121 10.53 -17.68 -3.73
CA TRP A 121 11.25 -16.99 -4.80
C TRP A 121 11.57 -17.89 -6.01
N GLN A 122 10.90 -19.04 -6.17
CA GLN A 122 11.14 -19.99 -7.26
C GLN A 122 10.01 -19.93 -8.30
N PRO A 123 10.25 -19.37 -9.51
CA PRO A 123 9.25 -19.33 -10.57
C PRO A 123 8.68 -20.72 -10.91
N ASP A 124 9.52 -21.75 -10.91
CA ASP A 124 9.08 -23.11 -11.24
C ASP A 124 8.05 -23.65 -10.24
N ILE A 125 8.22 -23.33 -8.94
CA ILE A 125 7.25 -23.70 -7.91
C ILE A 125 5.99 -22.85 -8.07
N MET A 126 6.11 -21.53 -8.20
CA MET A 126 4.97 -20.61 -8.36
C MET A 126 4.11 -21.01 -9.56
N ASN A 127 4.72 -21.19 -10.73
CA ASN A 127 4.03 -21.57 -11.95
C ASN A 127 3.36 -22.94 -11.79
N TRP A 128 4.05 -23.91 -11.18
CA TRP A 128 3.48 -25.24 -10.98
C TRP A 128 2.22 -25.20 -10.10
N PHE A 129 2.23 -24.45 -8.98
CA PHE A 129 1.04 -24.30 -8.13
C PHE A 129 -0.14 -23.67 -8.89
N ILE A 130 0.13 -22.63 -9.69
CA ILE A 130 -0.89 -21.98 -10.52
C ILE A 130 -1.48 -22.96 -11.54
N GLU A 131 -0.64 -23.79 -12.18
CA GLU A 131 -1.11 -24.81 -13.13
C GLU A 131 -1.91 -25.93 -12.47
N GLN A 132 -1.64 -26.22 -11.19
CA GLN A 132 -2.44 -27.15 -10.40
C GLN A 132 -3.75 -26.54 -9.86
N GLY A 133 -4.04 -25.27 -10.15
CA GLY A 133 -5.29 -24.63 -9.75
C GLY A 133 -5.28 -24.06 -8.34
N ALA A 134 -4.11 -23.71 -7.79
CA ALA A 134 -4.02 -22.95 -6.54
C ALA A 134 -4.80 -21.63 -6.64
N ASP A 135 -5.39 -21.19 -5.52
CA ASP A 135 -6.13 -19.93 -5.46
C ASP A 135 -5.18 -18.74 -5.50
N VAL A 136 -5.33 -17.91 -6.53
CA VAL A 136 -4.50 -16.74 -6.78
C VAL A 136 -5.23 -15.41 -6.55
N GLU A 137 -6.47 -15.46 -6.07
CA GLU A 137 -7.35 -14.30 -5.92
C GLU A 137 -7.55 -13.92 -4.46
N THR A 138 -7.84 -14.90 -3.59
CA THR A 138 -8.09 -14.65 -2.17
C THR A 138 -6.88 -14.07 -1.45
N ASP A 139 -7.07 -12.99 -0.68
CA ASP A 139 -6.02 -12.26 0.06
C ASP A 139 -4.93 -11.61 -0.81
N ASN A 140 -5.17 -11.47 -2.12
CA ASN A 140 -4.27 -10.77 -3.06
C ASN A 140 -2.79 -11.24 -2.98
N PRO A 141 -2.49 -12.54 -3.20
CA PRO A 141 -1.18 -13.11 -2.93
C PRO A 141 -0.09 -12.55 -3.87
N LEU A 142 -0.44 -12.17 -5.10
CA LEU A 142 0.49 -11.50 -6.01
C LEU A 142 0.80 -10.07 -5.53
N ALA A 143 -0.20 -9.34 -5.02
CA ALA A 143 0.03 -8.02 -4.43
C ALA A 143 0.96 -8.13 -3.21
N TYR A 144 0.69 -9.08 -2.30
CA TYR A 144 1.58 -9.39 -1.17
C TYR A 144 3.03 -9.61 -1.63
N ALA A 145 3.23 -10.47 -2.63
CA ALA A 145 4.55 -10.81 -3.14
C ALA A 145 5.27 -9.57 -3.71
N LEU A 146 4.57 -8.74 -4.49
CA LEU A 146 5.14 -7.55 -5.12
C LEU A 146 5.42 -6.44 -4.10
N CYS A 147 4.55 -6.24 -3.10
CA CYS A 147 4.80 -5.32 -1.98
C CYS A 147 6.01 -5.76 -1.15
N ASN A 148 6.17 -7.07 -0.90
CA ASN A 148 7.33 -7.67 -0.25
C ASN A 148 8.56 -7.83 -1.16
N ARG A 149 8.50 -7.27 -2.37
CA ARG A 149 9.62 -7.16 -3.31
C ARG A 149 10.11 -8.50 -3.86
N ILE A 150 9.24 -9.50 -3.98
CA ILE A 150 9.51 -10.79 -4.60
C ILE A 150 9.57 -10.63 -6.12
N ARG A 151 10.77 -10.33 -6.65
CA ARG A 151 10.98 -9.95 -8.07
C ARG A 151 10.49 -10.99 -9.06
N THR A 152 10.59 -12.28 -8.72
CA THR A 152 10.16 -13.39 -9.58
C THR A 152 8.65 -13.39 -9.85
N ALA A 153 7.86 -12.81 -8.94
CA ALA A 153 6.41 -12.67 -9.10
C ALA A 153 6.03 -11.75 -10.28
N LEU A 154 6.92 -10.84 -10.72
CA LEU A 154 6.71 -10.06 -11.95
C LEU A 154 6.63 -10.94 -13.21
N GLY A 155 7.38 -12.04 -13.23
CA GLY A 155 7.32 -13.03 -14.31
C GLY A 155 5.98 -13.77 -14.32
N VAL A 156 5.52 -14.16 -13.12
CA VAL A 156 4.21 -14.78 -12.91
C VAL A 156 3.09 -13.87 -13.42
N PHE A 157 3.09 -12.59 -13.01
CA PHE A 157 2.14 -11.60 -13.53
C PHE A 157 2.12 -11.59 -15.07
N LYS A 158 3.28 -11.46 -15.71
CA LYS A 158 3.38 -11.38 -17.18
C LYS A 158 2.86 -12.62 -17.89
N ASN A 159 3.10 -13.80 -17.34
CA ASN A 159 2.71 -15.06 -17.95
C ASN A 159 1.21 -15.33 -17.82
N TYR A 160 0.58 -14.82 -16.76
CA TYR A 160 -0.78 -15.22 -16.40
C TYR A 160 -1.81 -14.09 -16.35
N ARG A 161 -1.43 -12.83 -16.60
CA ARG A 161 -2.36 -11.67 -16.60
C ARG A 161 -3.58 -11.83 -17.51
N ASP A 162 -3.44 -12.57 -18.61
CA ASP A 162 -4.54 -12.79 -19.57
C ASP A 162 -5.50 -13.89 -19.08
N ARG A 163 -5.02 -14.81 -18.22
CA ARG A 163 -5.80 -15.89 -17.60
C ARG A 163 -6.51 -15.43 -16.33
N PHE A 164 -5.87 -14.56 -15.54
CA PHE A 164 -6.41 -14.05 -14.27
C PHE A 164 -6.51 -12.52 -14.29
N PRO A 165 -7.68 -11.95 -14.63
CA PRO A 165 -7.87 -10.50 -14.65
C PRO A 165 -7.59 -9.81 -13.30
N SER A 166 -7.81 -10.52 -12.19
CA SER A 166 -7.50 -10.07 -10.82
C SER A 166 -6.03 -9.67 -10.63
N PHE A 167 -5.12 -10.20 -11.44
CA PHE A 167 -3.70 -9.85 -11.39
C PHE A 167 -3.43 -8.39 -11.72
N GLN A 168 -4.26 -7.79 -12.58
CA GLN A 168 -4.10 -6.38 -12.93
C GLN A 168 -4.32 -5.49 -11.71
N GLU A 169 -5.34 -5.78 -10.90
CA GLU A 169 -5.56 -4.99 -9.70
C GLU A 169 -4.49 -5.27 -8.64
N GLN A 170 -4.05 -6.52 -8.49
CA GLN A 170 -2.98 -6.86 -7.56
C GLN A 170 -1.64 -6.15 -7.89
N VAL A 171 -1.31 -5.96 -9.17
CA VAL A 171 -0.12 -5.17 -9.56
C VAL A 171 -0.34 -3.66 -9.37
N ASN A 172 -1.58 -3.17 -9.48
CA ASN A 172 -1.94 -1.77 -9.19
C ASN A 172 -1.81 -1.45 -7.70
N ILE A 173 -2.29 -2.35 -6.82
CA ILE A 173 -2.08 -2.27 -5.36
C ILE A 173 -0.59 -2.13 -5.06
N ALA A 174 0.24 -3.01 -5.64
CA ALA A 174 1.68 -2.94 -5.43
C ALA A 174 2.30 -1.64 -5.93
N LEU A 175 1.82 -1.08 -7.05
CA LEU A 175 2.26 0.21 -7.54
C LEU A 175 1.91 1.34 -6.54
N ARG A 176 0.66 1.39 -6.04
CA ARG A 176 0.23 2.37 -5.03
C ARG A 176 1.06 2.26 -3.75
N TYR A 177 1.26 1.05 -3.24
CA TYR A 177 2.13 0.77 -2.09
C TYR A 177 3.54 1.34 -2.28
N HIS A 178 4.19 1.05 -3.42
CA HIS A 178 5.56 1.52 -3.67
C HIS A 178 5.64 3.01 -3.95
N CYS A 179 4.56 3.64 -4.43
CA CYS A 179 4.44 5.10 -4.53
C CYS A 179 4.45 5.75 -3.14
N ILE A 180 3.68 5.22 -2.18
CA ILE A 180 3.67 5.70 -0.79
C ILE A 180 5.02 5.52 -0.12
N LYS A 181 5.71 4.40 -0.38
CA LYS A 181 7.05 4.15 0.18
C LYS A 181 8.17 4.90 -0.55
N GLY A 182 7.89 5.57 -1.67
CA GLY A 182 8.90 6.25 -2.49
C GLY A 182 9.92 5.31 -3.12
N ASN A 183 9.56 4.04 -3.33
CA ASN A 183 10.48 3.02 -3.82
C ASN A 183 10.58 3.07 -5.36
N LEU A 184 11.37 4.02 -5.86
CA LEU A 184 11.50 4.32 -7.30
C LEU A 184 11.81 3.08 -8.16
N LYS A 185 12.63 2.17 -7.63
CA LYS A 185 12.98 0.91 -8.31
C LYS A 185 11.74 0.06 -8.54
N TRP A 186 10.91 -0.12 -7.52
CA TRP A 186 9.73 -0.97 -7.63
C TRP A 186 8.58 -0.29 -8.37
N VAL A 187 8.39 1.01 -8.22
CA VAL A 187 7.49 1.80 -9.07
C VAL A 187 7.87 1.60 -10.54
N SER A 188 9.16 1.70 -10.88
CA SER A 188 9.62 1.45 -12.26
C SER A 188 9.35 0.02 -12.73
N LEU A 189 9.51 -0.97 -11.86
CA LEU A 189 9.31 -2.38 -12.19
C LEU A 189 7.84 -2.75 -12.37
N THR A 190 6.93 -2.25 -11.53
CA THR A 190 5.49 -2.49 -11.66
C THR A 190 4.93 -1.77 -12.88
N LEU A 191 5.37 -0.53 -13.16
CA LEU A 191 5.04 0.16 -14.43
C LEU A 191 5.59 -0.58 -15.66
N TRP A 192 6.78 -1.17 -15.58
CA TRP A 192 7.32 -2.02 -16.65
C TRP A 192 6.55 -3.33 -16.81
N ALA A 193 6.01 -3.87 -15.71
CA ALA A 193 5.20 -5.07 -15.73
C ALA A 193 3.86 -4.83 -16.43
N GLY A 194 3.23 -3.69 -16.16
CA GLY A 194 1.95 -3.29 -16.76
C GLY A 194 0.95 -2.69 -15.76
N ALA A 195 1.39 -2.29 -14.55
CA ALA A 195 0.53 -1.60 -13.60
C ALA A 195 0.02 -0.27 -14.18
N ASP A 196 -1.24 0.04 -13.89
CA ASP A 196 -1.88 1.29 -14.29
C ASP A 196 -1.72 2.35 -13.17
N PRO A 197 -0.97 3.43 -13.41
CA PRO A 197 -0.80 4.49 -12.42
C PRO A 197 -2.05 5.34 -12.19
N TYR A 198 -3.06 5.25 -13.05
CA TYR A 198 -4.30 6.03 -12.96
C TYR A 198 -5.43 5.28 -12.24
N ALA A 199 -5.27 3.96 -12.04
CA ALA A 199 -6.26 3.14 -11.35
C ALA A 199 -6.33 3.49 -9.86
N LYS A 200 -7.52 3.88 -9.41
CA LYS A 200 -7.86 4.02 -7.99
C LYS A 200 -8.12 2.66 -7.37
N GLY A 201 -7.77 2.51 -6.10
CA GLY A 201 -8.00 1.30 -5.33
C GLY A 201 -7.19 1.29 -4.04
N PRO A 202 -7.23 0.18 -3.30
CA PRO A 202 -6.53 0.05 -2.02
C PRO A 202 -5.01 0.12 -2.22
N ASP A 203 -4.29 0.76 -1.31
CA ASP A 203 -2.83 0.87 -1.37
C ASP A 203 -2.09 -0.28 -0.66
N SER A 204 -2.87 -1.18 -0.06
CA SER A 204 -2.45 -2.34 0.70
C SER A 204 -3.21 -3.59 0.25
N TRP A 205 -2.57 -4.76 0.31
CA TRP A 205 -3.14 -6.02 -0.20
C TRP A 205 -4.19 -6.66 0.71
N HIS A 206 -4.32 -6.19 1.95
CA HIS A 206 -5.27 -6.70 2.95
C HIS A 206 -6.40 -5.70 3.25
N GLU A 207 -6.46 -4.59 2.49
CA GLU A 207 -7.53 -3.61 2.61
C GLU A 207 -8.57 -3.82 1.52
N ASP A 208 -9.83 -3.66 1.89
CA ASP A 208 -10.94 -3.66 0.94
C ASP A 208 -11.01 -2.32 0.20
N PRO A 209 -11.48 -2.29 -1.06
CA PRO A 209 -11.63 -1.04 -1.81
C PRO A 209 -12.59 -0.05 -1.11
N ASP A 210 -12.18 1.20 -1.02
CA ASP A 210 -12.98 2.31 -0.50
C ASP A 210 -13.22 3.32 -1.63
N THR A 211 -14.40 3.25 -2.26
CA THR A 211 -14.72 4.11 -3.41
C THR A 211 -14.71 5.60 -3.12
N GLU A 212 -14.81 6.00 -1.84
CA GLU A 212 -14.81 7.42 -1.45
C GLU A 212 -13.39 7.94 -1.24
N ASN A 213 -12.51 7.14 -0.65
CA ASN A 213 -11.17 7.56 -0.25
C ASN A 213 -10.04 7.05 -1.15
N ASP A 214 -10.29 6.04 -1.98
CA ASP A 214 -9.27 5.42 -2.82
C ASP A 214 -8.65 6.43 -3.81
N GLN A 215 -7.32 6.51 -3.74
CA GLN A 215 -6.50 7.36 -4.59
C GLN A 215 -5.77 6.52 -5.64
N ASN A 216 -5.38 7.16 -6.74
CA ASN A 216 -4.48 6.50 -7.69
C ASN A 216 -3.01 6.62 -7.25
N ALA A 217 -2.13 5.88 -7.91
CA ALA A 217 -0.71 5.82 -7.54
C ALA A 217 0.01 7.16 -7.66
N LEU A 218 -0.44 8.05 -8.56
CA LEU A 218 0.16 9.36 -8.76
C LEU A 218 -0.30 10.37 -7.72
N GLU A 219 -1.57 10.34 -7.31
CA GLU A 219 -2.09 11.12 -6.18
C GLU A 219 -1.34 10.75 -4.90
N LEU A 220 -1.20 9.46 -4.59
CA LEU A 220 -0.43 8.98 -3.45
C LEU A 220 1.05 9.41 -3.50
N ALA A 221 1.70 9.28 -4.67
CA ALA A 221 3.08 9.74 -4.83
C ALA A 221 3.23 11.25 -4.57
N ALA A 222 2.24 12.06 -4.96
CA ALA A 222 2.23 13.50 -4.70
C ALA A 222 1.99 13.81 -3.21
N GLY A 223 1.00 13.17 -2.59
CA GLY A 223 0.65 13.38 -1.17
C GLY A 223 1.78 13.00 -0.21
N TYR A 224 2.54 11.95 -0.53
CA TYR A 224 3.74 11.55 0.22
C TYR A 224 5.04 12.25 -0.23
N GLU A 225 4.95 13.25 -1.11
CA GLU A 225 6.06 14.07 -1.61
C GLU A 225 7.17 13.28 -2.34
N HIS A 226 6.84 12.15 -2.93
CA HIS A 226 7.77 11.33 -3.70
C HIS A 226 7.90 11.82 -5.15
N PHE A 227 8.27 13.09 -5.31
CA PHE A 227 8.21 13.78 -6.60
C PHE A 227 9.14 13.22 -7.69
N GLU A 228 10.17 12.47 -7.31
CA GLU A 228 11.07 11.77 -8.26
C GLU A 228 10.34 10.76 -9.13
N ILE A 229 9.21 10.21 -8.66
CA ILE A 229 8.37 9.28 -9.42
C ILE A 229 7.87 9.95 -10.71
N PHE A 230 7.53 11.24 -10.67
CA PHE A 230 7.06 11.99 -11.85
C PHE A 230 8.15 12.30 -12.88
N ASN A 231 9.40 11.89 -12.64
CA ASN A 231 10.50 11.98 -13.61
C ASN A 231 10.64 10.69 -14.44
N LEU A 232 9.89 9.63 -14.10
CA LEU A 232 9.88 8.37 -14.86
C LEU A 232 9.22 8.55 -16.24
N LYS A 233 9.92 8.11 -17.30
CA LYS A 233 9.45 8.21 -18.70
C LYS A 233 8.08 7.53 -18.96
N LYS A 234 7.72 6.55 -18.13
CA LYS A 234 6.45 5.81 -18.23
C LYS A 234 5.27 6.60 -17.68
N ILE A 235 5.52 7.60 -16.85
CA ILE A 235 4.48 8.47 -16.31
C ILE A 235 4.28 9.65 -17.25
N ARG A 236 3.02 9.86 -17.66
CA ARG A 236 2.61 11.02 -18.44
C ARG A 236 1.54 11.76 -17.66
N LEU A 237 1.84 12.99 -17.27
CA LEU A 237 0.85 13.86 -16.65
C LEU A 237 0.06 14.52 -17.76
N ASP A 238 -1.18 14.07 -17.95
CA ASP A 238 -2.10 14.59 -18.94
C ASP A 238 -3.20 15.39 -18.22
N PRO A 239 -3.22 16.73 -18.35
CA PRO A 239 -4.20 17.60 -17.73
C PRO A 239 -5.66 17.28 -18.05
N THR A 240 -5.93 16.60 -19.18
CA THR A 240 -7.31 16.31 -19.60
C THR A 240 -7.89 15.07 -18.92
N LYS A 241 -7.06 14.30 -18.22
CA LYS A 241 -7.48 13.07 -17.55
C LYS A 241 -8.22 13.38 -16.25
N PRO A 242 -9.49 12.94 -16.10
CA PRO A 242 -10.25 13.18 -14.88
C PRO A 242 -9.65 12.50 -13.66
N GLU A 243 -8.91 11.39 -13.84
CA GLU A 243 -8.25 10.65 -12.77
C GLU A 243 -7.15 11.48 -12.09
N LEU A 244 -6.60 12.49 -12.77
CA LEU A 244 -5.56 13.36 -12.20
C LEU A 244 -6.13 14.62 -11.53
N LYS A 245 -7.44 14.74 -11.37
CA LYS A 245 -8.03 15.91 -10.70
C LYS A 245 -7.53 16.06 -9.26
N GLY A 246 -7.30 15.00 -8.50
CA GLY A 246 -6.79 15.13 -7.12
C GLY A 246 -5.35 15.65 -7.02
N ILE A 247 -4.55 15.55 -8.09
CA ILE A 247 -3.10 15.81 -8.01
C ILE A 247 -2.74 17.25 -7.66
N LEU A 248 -3.53 18.24 -8.07
CA LEU A 248 -3.32 19.64 -7.70
C LEU A 248 -3.63 19.89 -6.23
N LEU A 249 -4.63 19.19 -5.67
CA LEU A 249 -4.94 19.27 -4.26
C LEU A 249 -3.78 18.71 -3.43
N GLU A 250 -3.24 17.56 -3.82
CA GLU A 250 -2.04 17.00 -3.18
C GLU A 250 -0.81 17.89 -3.33
N ALA A 251 -0.65 18.54 -4.50
CA ALA A 251 0.40 19.53 -4.67
C ALA A 251 0.25 20.72 -3.72
N CYS A 252 -0.96 21.08 -3.28
CA CYS A 252 -1.19 22.12 -2.28
C CYS A 252 -0.86 21.66 -0.85
N HIS A 253 -0.95 20.36 -0.56
CA HIS A 253 -0.51 19.80 0.72
C HIS A 253 1.01 19.77 0.85
N ALA A 254 1.74 19.66 -0.26
CA ALA A 254 3.20 19.62 -0.27
C ALA A 254 3.87 20.81 0.44
N LYS A 255 5.04 20.56 1.04
CA LYS A 255 5.85 21.57 1.75
C LYS A 255 6.38 22.70 0.85
N ASN A 256 6.53 22.46 -0.45
CA ASN A 256 7.10 23.43 -1.38
C ASN A 256 6.23 23.64 -2.63
N SER A 257 6.36 24.82 -3.22
CA SER A 257 5.67 25.25 -4.45
C SER A 257 6.16 24.58 -5.75
N ASN A 258 7.31 23.89 -5.74
CA ASN A 258 7.96 23.42 -6.97
C ASN A 258 7.08 22.44 -7.76
N PHE A 259 6.42 21.51 -7.07
CA PHE A 259 5.57 20.53 -7.73
C PHE A 259 4.30 21.16 -8.31
N LEU A 260 3.68 22.08 -7.56
CA LEU A 260 2.55 22.88 -8.04
C LEU A 260 2.92 23.67 -9.31
N GLU A 261 4.06 24.35 -9.31
CA GLU A 261 4.54 25.07 -10.51
C GLU A 261 4.77 24.14 -11.70
N LYS A 262 5.30 22.93 -11.45
CA LYS A 262 5.49 21.92 -12.51
C LYS A 262 4.15 21.53 -13.12
N LEU A 263 3.12 21.29 -12.31
CA LEU A 263 1.77 20.94 -12.80
C LEU A 263 1.15 22.09 -13.61
N LEU A 264 1.25 23.33 -13.13
CA LEU A 264 0.73 24.49 -13.86
C LEU A 264 1.44 24.69 -15.21
N LYS A 265 2.76 24.47 -15.28
CA LYS A 265 3.53 24.51 -16.53
C LYS A 265 3.11 23.43 -17.53
N ILE A 266 2.66 22.27 -17.04
CA ILE A 266 2.14 21.18 -17.88
C ILE A 266 0.74 21.52 -18.45
N GLY A 267 0.02 22.46 -17.82
CA GLY A 267 -1.25 22.98 -18.34
C GLY A 267 -2.49 22.49 -17.57
N PHE A 268 -2.34 22.06 -16.32
CA PHE A 268 -3.48 21.79 -15.44
C PHE A 268 -4.31 23.06 -15.22
N LYS A 269 -5.59 23.01 -15.62
CA LYS A 269 -6.50 24.15 -15.55
C LYS A 269 -7.19 24.23 -14.19
N LEU A 270 -7.15 25.41 -13.58
CA LEU A 270 -7.72 25.68 -12.26
C LEU A 270 -9.24 25.92 -12.30
N GLY A 271 -9.77 26.37 -13.44
CA GLY A 271 -11.20 26.67 -13.60
C GLY A 271 -12.12 25.45 -13.70
N GLU A 272 -11.57 24.26 -13.92
CA GLU A 272 -12.32 23.00 -13.96
C GLU A 272 -12.47 22.35 -12.57
N TYR A 273 -11.83 22.94 -11.55
CA TYR A 273 -12.05 22.56 -10.16
C TYR A 273 -13.32 23.21 -9.62
N GLU A 274 -13.97 22.50 -8.69
CA GLU A 274 -15.15 23.00 -7.99
C GLU A 274 -14.93 24.43 -7.49
N ASN A 275 -15.92 25.29 -7.71
CA ASN A 275 -15.89 26.69 -7.32
C ASN A 275 -14.64 27.46 -7.81
N SER A 276 -14.14 27.15 -9.03
CA SER A 276 -13.03 27.85 -9.70
C SER A 276 -11.71 27.85 -8.92
N GLY A 277 -11.44 26.82 -8.12
CA GLY A 277 -10.19 26.69 -7.35
C GLY A 277 -10.29 27.14 -5.88
N THR A 278 -11.49 27.42 -5.39
CA THR A 278 -11.73 27.75 -3.97
C THR A 278 -11.20 26.66 -3.03
N PRO A 279 -11.42 25.34 -3.28
CA PRO A 279 -10.87 24.29 -2.44
C PRO A 279 -9.33 24.33 -2.34
N LEU A 280 -8.63 24.65 -3.43
CA LEU A 280 -7.17 24.71 -3.44
C LEU A 280 -6.65 25.84 -2.54
N ILE A 281 -7.24 27.04 -2.66
CA ILE A 281 -6.88 28.19 -1.82
C ILE A 281 -7.26 27.92 -0.36
N GLN A 282 -8.42 27.32 -0.12
CA GLN A 282 -8.89 26.96 1.22
C GLN A 282 -7.94 25.98 1.90
N THR A 283 -7.51 24.93 1.20
CA THR A 283 -6.52 23.96 1.68
C THR A 283 -5.19 24.61 2.05
N LEU A 284 -4.71 25.58 1.27
CA LEU A 284 -3.49 26.32 1.60
C LEU A 284 -3.68 27.22 2.83
N LEU A 285 -4.84 27.88 2.95
CA LEU A 285 -5.19 28.71 4.11
C LEU A 285 -5.23 27.89 5.40
N THR A 286 -5.87 26.72 5.38
CA THR A 286 -6.02 25.86 6.56
C THR A 286 -4.68 25.25 6.97
N SER A 287 -3.89 24.76 6.01
CA SER A 287 -2.58 24.14 6.25
C SER A 287 -1.51 25.11 6.78
N MET A 288 -1.63 26.43 6.57
CA MET A 288 -0.74 27.41 7.22
C MET A 288 -0.81 27.35 8.75
N SER A 289 -1.97 26.99 9.29
CA SER A 289 -2.29 27.04 10.71
C SER A 289 -2.32 25.68 11.41
N TRP A 290 -2.24 24.62 10.61
CA TRP A 290 -2.40 23.22 11.01
C TRP A 290 -1.44 22.37 10.19
N TYR A 291 -0.49 21.74 10.85
CA TYR A 291 0.37 20.73 10.24
C TYR A 291 -0.30 19.37 10.42
N PHE A 292 -0.80 18.78 9.33
CA PHE A 292 -1.26 17.39 9.32
C PHE A 292 -0.10 16.52 8.81
N ASP A 293 0.54 15.77 9.71
CA ASP A 293 1.64 14.87 9.33
C ASP A 293 1.08 13.53 8.87
N PHE A 294 1.00 13.30 7.55
CA PHE A 294 0.62 12.00 6.99
C PHE A 294 1.57 10.85 7.42
N LYS A 295 2.76 11.14 7.97
CA LYS A 295 3.69 10.10 8.47
C LYS A 295 3.36 9.62 9.87
N HIS A 296 2.48 10.32 10.60
CA HIS A 296 2.10 10.00 11.95
C HIS A 296 0.60 10.22 12.15
N TRP A 297 -0.21 9.16 12.05
CA TRP A 297 -1.59 9.07 12.57
C TRP A 297 -1.62 9.20 14.11
N ASP A 298 -0.78 10.05 14.69
CA ASP A 298 -0.67 10.21 16.12
C ASP A 298 -1.73 11.25 16.53
N ILE A 299 -2.96 10.77 16.63
CA ILE A 299 -4.17 11.46 17.14
C ILE A 299 -3.96 12.11 18.52
N TRP A 300 -2.83 11.83 19.18
CA TRP A 300 -2.42 12.36 20.48
C TRP A 300 -1.35 13.46 20.40
N LYS A 301 -0.68 13.64 19.24
CA LYS A 301 0.12 14.85 18.94
C LYS A 301 -0.76 15.93 18.33
N THR A 302 -1.91 16.19 18.93
CA THR A 302 -2.53 17.50 18.82
C THR A 302 -1.67 18.50 19.59
N ASP A 303 -0.56 18.99 19.01
CA ASP A 303 -0.15 20.36 19.32
C ASP A 303 -1.24 21.25 18.69
N ARG A 304 -2.42 21.30 19.34
CA ARG A 304 -3.42 22.37 19.24
C ARG A 304 -2.79 23.61 19.85
N SER A 305 -1.61 23.95 19.34
CA SER A 305 -0.83 25.05 19.79
C SER A 305 -1.72 26.27 19.54
N ASN A 306 -2.12 26.94 20.61
CA ASN A 306 -2.70 28.28 20.54
C ASN A 306 -1.63 29.31 20.15
N LYS A 307 -0.58 28.89 19.42
CA LYS A 307 0.51 29.75 18.97
C LYS A 307 -0.11 30.80 18.06
N ARG A 308 0.14 32.05 18.41
CA ARG A 308 -0.17 33.24 17.63
C ARG A 308 1.13 33.81 17.08
N ASN A 309 1.02 34.71 16.12
CA ASN A 309 2.17 35.31 15.43
C ASN A 309 3.08 34.25 14.77
N MET A 310 2.49 33.17 14.26
CA MET A 310 3.19 32.14 13.52
C MET A 310 3.77 32.71 12.23
N ASP A 311 5.00 32.31 11.94
CA ASP A 311 5.72 32.60 10.72
C ASP A 311 6.82 31.56 10.56
N ASN A 312 6.60 30.58 9.68
CA ASN A 312 7.53 29.50 9.42
C ASN A 312 7.71 29.29 7.91
N GLU A 313 8.69 28.47 7.53
CA GLU A 313 9.02 28.24 6.11
C GLU A 313 7.84 27.69 5.32
N GLU A 314 7.08 26.75 5.91
CA GLU A 314 5.92 26.15 5.27
C GLU A 314 4.81 27.17 5.04
N SER A 315 4.47 28.00 6.03
CA SER A 315 3.45 29.03 5.88
C SER A 315 3.82 30.06 4.82
N ARG A 316 5.11 30.40 4.69
CA ARG A 316 5.63 31.26 3.61
C ARG A 316 5.49 30.61 2.24
N GLU A 317 5.73 29.30 2.15
CA GLU A 317 5.50 28.56 0.91
C GLU A 317 4.00 28.45 0.60
N LYS A 318 3.11 28.27 1.59
CA LYS A 318 1.66 28.24 1.36
C LYS A 318 1.13 29.58 0.84
N ILE A 319 1.54 30.72 1.41
CA ILE A 319 1.10 32.04 0.89
C ILE A 319 1.66 32.29 -0.52
N LYS A 320 2.89 31.84 -0.81
CA LYS A 320 3.46 31.83 -2.16
C LYS A 320 2.67 30.96 -3.12
N MET A 321 2.22 29.77 -2.70
CA MET A 321 1.36 28.90 -3.50
C MET A 321 0.00 29.57 -3.78
N ILE A 322 -0.61 30.25 -2.80
CA ILE A 322 -1.84 31.04 -3.01
C ILE A 322 -1.61 32.11 -4.07
N HIS A 323 -0.48 32.82 -4.00
CA HIS A 323 -0.09 33.80 -5.02
C HIS A 323 0.04 33.16 -6.41
N ILE A 324 0.74 32.03 -6.51
CA ILE A 324 0.91 31.29 -7.77
C ILE A 324 -0.46 30.87 -8.35
N LEU A 325 -1.35 30.31 -7.53
CA LEU A 325 -2.68 29.88 -7.95
C LEU A 325 -3.53 31.06 -8.46
N ALA A 326 -3.60 32.16 -7.69
CA ALA A 326 -4.36 33.35 -8.08
C ALA A 326 -3.82 33.96 -9.39
N LYS A 327 -2.49 33.99 -9.57
CA LYS A 327 -1.85 34.43 -10.81
C LYS A 327 -2.25 33.57 -12.03
N HIS A 328 -2.52 32.29 -11.83
CA HIS A 328 -2.97 31.36 -12.88
C HIS A 328 -4.51 31.26 -12.97
N GLY A 329 -5.24 32.16 -12.30
CA GLY A 329 -6.69 32.31 -12.45
C GLY A 329 -7.54 31.50 -11.46
N ALA A 330 -6.95 30.89 -10.42
CA ALA A 330 -7.76 30.36 -9.32
C ALA A 330 -8.48 31.49 -8.58
N LYS A 331 -9.70 31.20 -8.14
CA LYS A 331 -10.54 32.12 -7.37
C LYS A 331 -10.90 31.51 -6.02
N TRP A 332 -10.97 32.35 -5.00
CA TRP A 332 -11.52 32.06 -3.69
C TRP A 332 -12.93 32.69 -3.62
N ASN A 333 -13.93 31.90 -4.00
CA ASN A 333 -15.34 32.25 -3.97
C ASN A 333 -16.05 31.31 -2.99
N PRO A 334 -15.88 31.54 -1.67
CA PRO A 334 -16.45 30.68 -0.66
C PRO A 334 -17.97 30.60 -0.82
N THR A 335 -18.52 29.39 -0.67
CA THR A 335 -19.96 29.14 -0.83
C THR A 335 -20.71 29.19 0.49
N ASP A 336 -20.02 28.96 1.60
CA ASP A 336 -20.57 28.98 2.93
C ASP A 336 -19.82 29.92 3.88
N ARG A 337 -20.44 30.24 5.03
CA ARG A 337 -19.79 31.03 6.07
C ARG A 337 -18.73 30.23 6.84
N SER A 338 -18.72 28.91 6.71
CA SER A 338 -17.76 28.00 7.37
C SER A 338 -16.36 28.25 6.82
N GLU A 339 -16.22 28.24 5.49
CA GLU A 339 -14.98 28.41 4.73
C GLU A 339 -14.30 29.73 5.10
N ILE A 340 -15.05 30.84 5.08
CA ILE A 340 -14.55 32.15 5.53
C ILE A 340 -14.13 32.11 7.00
N SER A 341 -14.89 31.40 7.84
CA SER A 341 -14.60 31.29 9.27
C SER A 341 -13.38 30.44 9.58
N GLU A 342 -13.09 29.44 8.76
CA GLU A 342 -11.87 28.64 8.83
C GLU A 342 -10.66 29.42 8.35
N ALA A 343 -10.76 30.08 7.19
CA ALA A 343 -9.73 30.98 6.68
C ALA A 343 -9.36 32.04 7.72
N ARG A 344 -10.38 32.66 8.34
CA ARG A 344 -10.20 33.64 9.43
C ARG A 344 -9.49 33.03 10.63
N ARG A 345 -9.90 31.83 11.06
CA ARG A 345 -9.26 31.12 12.19
C ARG A 345 -7.79 30.85 11.92
N SER A 346 -7.44 30.48 10.69
CA SER A 346 -6.06 30.22 10.28
C SER A 346 -5.24 31.52 10.26
N LEU A 347 -5.73 32.57 9.62
CA LEU A 347 -5.06 33.86 9.52
C LEU A 347 -4.84 34.53 10.88
N LEU A 348 -5.76 34.37 11.83
CA LEU A 348 -5.63 34.89 13.20
C LEU A 348 -4.45 34.29 13.99
N LYS A 349 -3.93 33.13 13.58
CA LYS A 349 -2.73 32.53 14.20
C LYS A 349 -1.44 33.06 13.59
N MET A 350 -1.49 33.64 12.39
CA MET A 350 -0.34 34.12 11.64
C MET A 350 0.06 35.55 12.03
N LYS A 351 1.24 36.00 11.59
CA LYS A 351 1.56 37.44 11.60
C LYS A 351 0.58 38.23 10.72
N SER A 352 0.36 39.51 11.05
CA SER A 352 -0.54 40.41 10.34
C SER A 352 -0.28 40.46 8.83
N ASP A 353 0.99 40.37 8.44
CA ASP A 353 1.46 40.47 7.06
C ASP A 353 0.81 39.42 6.16
N TYR A 354 0.55 38.21 6.66
CA TYR A 354 -0.12 37.14 5.90
C TYR A 354 -1.56 37.52 5.52
N THR A 355 -2.28 38.19 6.42
CA THR A 355 -3.65 38.64 6.15
C THR A 355 -3.64 39.74 5.10
N VAL A 356 -2.71 40.70 5.23
CA VAL A 356 -2.58 41.80 4.28
C VAL A 356 -2.13 41.29 2.91
N GLU A 357 -1.19 40.35 2.87
CA GLU A 357 -0.70 39.72 1.65
C GLU A 357 -1.79 38.89 0.97
N PHE A 358 -2.57 38.11 1.73
CA PHE A 358 -3.72 37.39 1.19
C PHE A 358 -4.73 38.33 0.52
N ILE A 359 -5.13 39.40 1.21
CA ILE A 359 -6.07 40.41 0.66
C ILE A 359 -5.46 41.07 -0.59
N TRP A 360 -4.17 41.39 -0.56
CA TRP A 360 -3.48 41.97 -1.70
C TRP A 360 -3.45 41.02 -2.91
N ILE A 361 -3.14 39.73 -2.71
CA ILE A 361 -3.18 38.72 -3.78
C ILE A 361 -4.58 38.68 -4.38
N MET A 362 -5.59 38.54 -3.54
CA MET A 362 -6.98 38.42 -4.01
C MET A 362 -7.44 39.66 -4.79
N SER A 363 -7.10 40.86 -4.31
CA SER A 363 -7.39 42.13 -4.99
C SER A 363 -6.64 42.26 -6.32
N LYS A 364 -5.34 41.96 -6.34
CA LYS A 364 -4.49 42.13 -7.52
C LYS A 364 -4.91 41.27 -8.71
N TYR A 365 -5.39 40.06 -8.45
CA TYR A 365 -5.77 39.10 -9.49
C TYR A 365 -7.28 38.99 -9.71
N ASN A 366 -8.09 39.83 -9.05
CA ASN A 366 -9.55 39.74 -9.05
C ASN A 366 -10.03 38.31 -8.73
N ALA A 367 -9.42 37.72 -7.70
CA ALA A 367 -9.55 36.31 -7.35
C ALA A 367 -10.62 36.04 -6.29
N CYS A 368 -11.32 37.05 -5.78
CA CYS A 368 -12.49 36.86 -4.90
C CYS A 368 -13.44 38.06 -5.03
N LYS A 369 -14.65 37.96 -4.48
CA LYS A 369 -15.59 39.08 -4.46
C LYS A 369 -15.25 40.03 -3.30
N PRO A 370 -15.50 41.36 -3.44
CA PRO A 370 -15.30 42.31 -2.36
C PRO A 370 -16.03 41.93 -1.08
N GLU A 371 -17.24 41.38 -1.19
CA GLU A 371 -18.09 41.00 -0.05
C GLU A 371 -17.46 39.86 0.78
N ASP A 372 -16.72 38.95 0.14
CA ASP A 372 -16.04 37.85 0.81
C ASP A 372 -14.88 38.36 1.67
N ILE A 373 -14.15 39.38 1.19
CA ILE A 373 -13.10 40.06 1.95
C ILE A 373 -13.69 40.86 3.11
N GLU A 374 -14.80 41.57 2.88
CA GLU A 374 -15.51 42.31 3.93
C GLU A 374 -15.98 41.39 5.05
N GLU A 375 -16.56 40.22 4.72
CA GLU A 375 -16.94 39.23 5.71
C GLU A 375 -15.72 38.64 6.40
N LEU A 376 -14.63 38.35 5.68
CA LEU A 376 -13.37 37.89 6.28
C LEU A 376 -12.89 38.85 7.36
N ILE A 377 -12.88 40.17 7.09
CA ILE A 377 -12.39 41.21 8.00
C ILE A 377 -13.45 41.76 8.97
N ARG A 378 -14.66 41.20 9.00
CA ARG A 378 -15.78 41.75 9.79
C ARG A 378 -15.53 41.74 11.30
N THR A 379 -14.79 40.76 11.82
CA THR A 379 -14.66 40.57 13.27
C THR A 379 -13.69 41.55 13.93
N PRO A 380 -13.89 41.94 15.20
CA PRO A 380 -12.96 42.85 15.89
C PRO A 380 -11.54 42.31 15.97
N SER A 381 -11.37 40.98 16.12
CA SER A 381 -10.06 40.34 16.25
C SER A 381 -9.21 40.51 15.01
N ILE A 382 -9.77 40.32 13.81
CA ILE A 382 -9.01 40.45 12.57
C ILE A 382 -8.78 41.93 12.23
N ARG A 383 -9.72 42.84 12.54
CA ARG A 383 -9.51 44.29 12.42
C ARG A 383 -8.39 44.80 13.31
N SER A 384 -8.28 44.27 14.52
CA SER A 384 -7.17 44.57 15.42
C SER A 384 -5.84 44.07 14.85
N LEU A 385 -5.82 42.85 14.28
CA LEU A 385 -4.63 42.27 13.65
C LEU A 385 -4.09 43.14 12.50
N ILE A 386 -4.97 43.67 11.65
CA ILE A 386 -4.58 44.49 10.48
C ILE A 386 -4.62 46.00 10.73
N SER A 387 -4.76 46.44 11.99
CA SER A 387 -4.99 47.85 12.34
C SER A 387 -3.94 48.81 11.76
N GLN A 388 -2.67 48.40 11.78
CA GLN A 388 -1.53 49.15 11.21
C GLN A 388 -1.58 49.29 9.67
N HIS A 389 -2.36 48.45 8.99
CA HIS A 389 -2.50 48.41 7.53
C HIS A 389 -3.93 48.73 7.05
N SER A 390 -4.81 49.19 7.94
CA SER A 390 -6.23 49.44 7.67
C SER A 390 -6.47 50.33 6.44
N GLY A 391 -5.73 51.42 6.30
CA GLY A 391 -5.82 52.31 5.14
C GLY A 391 -5.38 51.68 3.82
N SER A 392 -4.40 50.76 3.86
CA SER A 392 -3.98 50.01 2.67
C SER A 392 -5.01 48.96 2.27
N VAL A 393 -5.59 48.26 3.24
CA VAL A 393 -6.64 47.27 3.02
C VAL A 393 -7.91 47.92 2.43
N ALA A 394 -8.33 49.07 2.97
CA ALA A 394 -9.48 49.80 2.43
C ALA A 394 -9.29 50.17 0.95
N LYS A 395 -8.11 50.69 0.59
CA LYS A 395 -7.76 51.01 -0.81
C LYS A 395 -7.77 49.78 -1.72
N MET A 396 -7.41 48.60 -1.20
CA MET A 396 -7.44 47.36 -1.99
C MET A 396 -8.89 46.92 -2.26
N ILE A 397 -9.78 47.07 -1.28
CA ILE A 397 -11.21 46.74 -1.43
C ILE A 397 -11.88 47.72 -2.42
N GLU A 398 -11.62 49.02 -2.29
CA GLU A 398 -12.14 50.04 -3.22
C GLU A 398 -11.75 49.73 -4.68
N LYS A 399 -10.49 49.31 -4.90
CA LYS A 399 -9.99 48.92 -6.23
C LYS A 399 -10.64 47.67 -6.81
N MET A 400 -11.26 46.83 -5.99
CA MET A 400 -11.98 45.64 -6.47
C MET A 400 -13.40 45.98 -6.91
N VAL A 401 -13.95 47.09 -6.43
CA VAL A 401 -15.31 47.57 -6.73
C VAL A 401 -15.31 48.48 -7.96
N SER A 402 -14.21 49.19 -8.22
CA SER A 402 -13.96 50.02 -9.41
C SER A 402 -13.53 49.19 -10.62
#